data_AF-A0A3S0VMH9-F1
#
_entry.id   AF-A0A3S0VMH9-F1
#
_cell.length_a   1.000
_cell.length_b   1.000
_cell.length_c   1.000
_cell.angle_alpha   90.00
_cell.angle_beta   90.00
_cell.angle_gamma   90.00
#
_symmetry.space_group_name_H-M   'P 1'
#
loop_
_entity.id
_entity.type
_entity.pdbx_description
1 polymer ?
#
loop_
_entity_poly.entity_id
_entity_poly.type
_entity_poly.pdbx_seq_one_letter_code
_entity_poly.pdbx_strand_id
1 'polypeptide(L)'
;MTMTILNFQCLLNDALNGKEEALNQWNTHTIAHDFTEEEISQALKAFAAVAATDSKKSYALFLKGLWCENGLLEDEDYSETISLYAAAIEFDNTAAMVRRAYMNQEGMGGDVNYAEAIRLYDRAIERGNADAMNNRANMHENGLGGDVNYAEAIRLYEMAIELGNAAAMNNRALMHALAKGGVRDYKAAIQHFDAAIKLGHASAMCNRAHMHQNGLGDEINYAEAIRLYEAAIEHGDVPAILRRAFMHQEGLGGARNYREALSLYEKYEEETGEEADGLQDCRKKIISEFRETNKKLDNLYAQIDKLSQHGKTIGSRKGEMVQVHAQELESMLNAFILTYYKNDTVPSCEEDQLFKANFIQCLKSKDKEMGEHREAWKPIVNNVLIALTGIGFVALLAKIITHAVTSHLNKTDFSLNKACFFAETRSQRLALEIEQANNWFYAGHN
;
A
#
# COMPACT_ATOMS: atom_id res chain seq x y z
N MET A 1 10.78 -8.71 14.32
CA MET A 1 11.90 -8.57 15.28
C MET A 1 11.68 -9.69 16.30
N THR A 2 12.54 -10.70 16.38
CA THR A 2 12.26 -11.91 17.20
C THR A 2 12.14 -11.55 18.68
N MET A 3 11.05 -11.97 19.32
CA MET A 3 10.87 -11.82 20.77
C MET A 3 11.97 -12.60 21.50
N THR A 4 12.53 -12.01 22.56
CA THR A 4 13.41 -12.78 23.45
C THR A 4 12.60 -13.88 24.16
N ILE A 5 13.20 -15.03 24.44
CA ILE A 5 12.54 -16.18 25.10
C ILE A 5 11.80 -15.78 26.40
N LEU A 6 12.37 -14.85 27.18
CA LEU A 6 11.74 -14.36 28.43
C LEU A 6 10.47 -13.54 28.16
N ASN A 7 10.40 -12.84 27.02
CA ASN A 7 9.24 -12.05 26.62
C ASN A 7 8.10 -12.97 26.16
N PHE A 8 8.39 -14.04 25.42
CA PHE A 8 7.36 -14.98 24.95
C PHE A 8 6.67 -15.73 26.09
N GLN A 9 7.42 -16.27 27.05
CA GLN A 9 6.82 -17.00 28.18
C GLN A 9 5.93 -16.10 29.05
N CYS A 10 6.33 -14.84 29.23
CA CYS A 10 5.54 -13.84 29.94
C CYS A 10 4.24 -13.55 29.18
N LEU A 11 4.35 -13.27 27.87
CA LEU A 11 3.22 -13.05 26.98
C LEU A 11 2.23 -14.21 27.01
N LEU A 12 2.70 -15.46 26.83
CA LEU A 12 1.87 -16.65 26.84
C LEU A 12 1.12 -16.81 28.16
N ASN A 13 1.80 -16.68 29.30
CA ASN A 13 1.14 -16.81 30.60
C ASN A 13 0.12 -15.69 30.82
N ASP A 14 0.43 -14.45 30.47
CA ASP A 14 -0.47 -13.31 30.63
C ASP A 14 -1.70 -13.41 29.72
N ALA A 15 -1.51 -13.86 28.47
CA ALA A 15 -2.59 -14.14 27.53
C ALA A 15 -3.49 -15.28 28.02
N LEU A 16 -2.93 -16.36 28.58
CA LEU A 16 -3.70 -17.44 29.21
C LEU A 16 -4.51 -16.98 30.42
N ASN A 17 -4.06 -15.94 31.13
CA ASN A 17 -4.82 -15.31 32.22
C ASN A 17 -5.80 -14.24 31.73
N GLY A 18 -5.91 -14.02 30.41
CA GLY A 18 -6.86 -13.07 29.82
C GLY A 18 -6.49 -11.61 30.02
N LYS A 19 -5.20 -11.28 30.22
CA LYS A 19 -4.78 -9.89 30.30
C LYS A 19 -4.90 -9.23 28.92
N GLU A 20 -5.70 -8.18 28.82
CA GLU A 20 -6.04 -7.49 27.56
C GLU A 20 -4.81 -7.08 26.74
N GLU A 21 -3.82 -6.45 27.37
CA GLU A 21 -2.56 -6.06 26.71
C GLU A 21 -1.82 -7.26 26.09
N ALA A 22 -1.80 -8.40 26.79
CA ALA A 22 -1.16 -9.61 26.29
C ALA A 22 -1.98 -10.26 25.16
N LEU A 23 -3.31 -10.20 25.21
CA LEU A 23 -4.17 -10.66 24.12
C LEU A 23 -3.98 -9.80 22.85
N ASN A 24 -3.85 -8.49 23.01
CA ASN A 24 -3.59 -7.56 21.91
C ASN A 24 -2.22 -7.83 21.28
N GLN A 25 -1.16 -7.94 22.08
CA GLN A 25 0.18 -8.30 21.58
C GLN A 25 0.18 -9.66 20.89
N TRP A 26 -0.47 -10.67 21.48
CA TRP A 26 -0.60 -11.99 20.86
C TRP A 26 -1.27 -11.90 19.49
N ASN A 27 -2.38 -11.17 19.38
CA ASN A 27 -3.09 -10.96 18.13
C ASN A 27 -2.22 -10.22 17.08
N THR A 28 -1.45 -9.21 17.47
CA THR A 28 -0.51 -8.53 16.59
C THR A 28 0.53 -9.50 16.01
N HIS A 29 1.13 -10.33 16.86
CA HIS A 29 2.09 -11.36 16.45
C HIS A 29 1.45 -12.45 15.56
N THR A 30 0.20 -12.81 15.86
CA THR A 30 -0.59 -13.75 15.05
C THR A 30 -0.80 -13.19 13.64
N ILE A 31 -1.29 -11.96 13.49
CA ILE A 31 -1.53 -11.36 12.17
C ILE A 31 -0.20 -11.20 11.41
N ALA A 32 0.87 -10.81 12.10
CA ALA A 32 2.20 -10.66 11.51
C ALA A 32 2.89 -11.98 11.13
N HIS A 33 2.32 -13.14 11.49
CA HIS A 33 2.91 -14.47 11.26
C HIS A 33 4.36 -14.58 11.76
N ASP A 34 4.67 -13.97 12.89
CA ASP A 34 6.06 -13.85 13.38
C ASP A 34 6.39 -14.75 14.59
N PHE A 35 5.46 -15.62 14.99
CA PHE A 35 5.75 -16.72 15.91
C PHE A 35 6.70 -17.74 15.27
N THR A 36 7.73 -18.13 16.00
CA THR A 36 8.64 -19.20 15.57
C THR A 36 8.00 -20.58 15.77
N GLU A 37 8.46 -21.59 15.00
CA GLU A 37 8.00 -22.98 15.16
C GLU A 37 8.16 -23.51 16.61
N GLU A 38 9.23 -23.11 17.29
CA GLU A 38 9.48 -23.49 18.67
C GLU A 38 8.48 -22.82 19.64
N GLU A 39 8.17 -21.54 19.44
CA GLU A 39 7.15 -20.82 20.23
C GLU A 39 5.76 -21.43 20.04
N ILE A 40 5.39 -21.74 18.79
CA ILE A 40 4.14 -22.45 18.46
C ILE A 40 4.09 -23.79 19.19
N SER A 41 5.15 -24.60 19.08
CA SER A 41 5.27 -25.90 19.76
C SER A 41 5.15 -25.80 21.28
N GLN A 42 5.80 -24.80 21.88
CA GLN A 42 5.74 -24.55 23.33
C GLN A 42 4.35 -24.14 23.78
N ALA A 43 3.69 -23.23 23.07
CA ALA A 43 2.32 -22.80 23.38
C ALA A 43 1.32 -23.94 23.25
N LEU A 44 1.39 -24.75 22.19
CA LEU A 44 0.49 -25.88 21.99
C LEU A 44 0.61 -26.91 23.12
N LYS A 45 1.84 -27.19 23.60
CA LYS A 45 2.07 -28.01 24.79
C LYS A 45 1.44 -27.39 26.03
N ALA A 46 1.60 -26.08 26.23
CA ALA A 46 0.98 -25.37 27.35
C ALA A 46 -0.56 -25.43 27.28
N PHE A 47 -1.16 -25.19 26.12
CA PHE A 47 -2.61 -25.26 25.90
C PHE A 47 -3.18 -26.65 26.20
N ALA A 48 -2.46 -27.71 25.83
CA ALA A 48 -2.82 -29.08 26.11
C ALA A 48 -2.73 -29.43 27.60
N ALA A 49 -1.75 -28.86 28.32
CA ALA A 49 -1.54 -29.09 29.74
C ALA A 49 -2.55 -28.38 30.66
N VAL A 50 -3.29 -27.38 30.16
CA VAL A 50 -4.31 -26.67 30.95
C VAL A 50 -5.49 -27.61 31.25
N ALA A 51 -5.74 -27.83 32.54
CA ALA A 51 -6.82 -28.68 33.02
C ALA A 51 -8.20 -28.13 32.62
N ALA A 52 -9.17 -29.03 32.41
CA ALA A 52 -10.52 -28.65 31.93
C ALA A 52 -11.29 -27.73 32.89
N THR A 53 -10.96 -27.74 34.19
CA THR A 53 -11.58 -26.89 35.22
C THR A 53 -10.84 -25.57 35.43
N ASP A 54 -9.72 -25.35 34.75
CA ASP A 54 -8.93 -24.12 34.89
C ASP A 54 -9.56 -23.01 34.06
N SER A 55 -9.73 -21.82 34.65
CA SER A 55 -10.15 -20.60 33.96
C SER A 55 -9.32 -20.29 32.70
N LYS A 56 -8.04 -20.68 32.70
CA LYS A 56 -7.11 -20.54 31.56
C LYS A 56 -7.52 -21.38 30.36
N LYS A 57 -8.36 -22.41 30.54
CA LYS A 57 -8.77 -23.29 29.45
C LYS A 57 -9.51 -22.53 28.36
N SER A 58 -10.36 -21.58 28.78
CA SER A 58 -11.11 -20.71 27.89
C SER A 58 -10.19 -19.92 26.95
N TYR A 59 -9.14 -19.31 27.49
CA TYR A 59 -8.15 -18.56 26.71
C TYR A 59 -7.22 -19.46 25.90
N ALA A 60 -6.83 -20.63 26.41
CA ALA A 60 -6.06 -21.59 25.61
C ALA A 60 -6.80 -22.02 24.33
N LEU A 61 -8.12 -22.26 24.44
CA LEU A 61 -8.98 -22.58 23.29
C LEU A 61 -9.11 -21.38 22.35
N PHE A 62 -9.35 -20.19 22.89
CA PHE A 62 -9.44 -18.95 22.11
C PHE A 62 -8.15 -18.64 21.33
N LEU A 63 -6.99 -18.65 22.00
CA LEU A 63 -5.70 -18.33 21.37
C LEU A 63 -5.32 -19.35 20.29
N LYS A 64 -5.62 -20.63 20.51
CA LYS A 64 -5.46 -21.65 19.47
C LYS A 64 -6.40 -21.39 18.28
N GLY A 65 -7.66 -21.06 18.55
CA GLY A 65 -8.64 -20.71 17.51
C GLY A 65 -8.18 -19.52 16.68
N LEU A 66 -7.57 -18.51 17.31
CA LEU A 66 -7.01 -17.34 16.62
C LEU A 66 -5.87 -17.71 15.65
N TRP A 67 -5.04 -18.70 16.01
CA TRP A 67 -4.00 -19.20 15.11
C TRP A 67 -4.55 -19.99 13.92
N CYS A 68 -5.59 -20.80 14.14
CA CYS A 68 -6.31 -21.45 13.04
C CYS A 68 -6.95 -20.39 12.10
N GLU A 69 -7.64 -19.39 12.67
CA GLU A 69 -8.32 -18.32 11.92
C GLU A 69 -7.36 -17.55 10.99
N ASN A 70 -6.13 -17.31 11.46
CA ASN A 70 -5.12 -16.54 10.74
C ASN A 70 -4.16 -17.43 9.91
N GLY A 71 -4.37 -18.76 9.85
CA GLY A 71 -3.56 -19.66 9.03
C GLY A 71 -2.18 -20.02 9.59
N LEU A 72 -1.89 -19.71 10.86
CA LEU A 72 -0.69 -20.26 11.54
C LEU A 72 -0.81 -21.75 11.81
N LEU A 73 -2.05 -22.24 11.94
CA LEU A 73 -2.37 -23.66 12.01
C LEU A 73 -3.29 -24.00 10.83
N GLU A 74 -3.09 -25.18 10.25
CA GLU A 74 -3.91 -25.66 9.14
C GLU A 74 -5.39 -25.77 9.56
N ASP A 75 -6.26 -24.98 8.93
CA ASP A 75 -7.73 -24.99 9.14
C ASP A 75 -8.43 -24.44 7.89
N GLU A 76 -8.39 -25.22 6.80
CA GLU A 76 -8.80 -24.76 5.45
C GLU A 76 -10.25 -24.25 5.37
N ASP A 77 -11.16 -24.72 6.25
CA ASP A 77 -12.60 -24.42 6.22
C ASP A 77 -13.11 -23.74 7.49
N TYR A 78 -12.21 -23.25 8.35
CA TYR A 78 -12.52 -22.70 9.67
C TYR A 78 -13.25 -23.68 10.62
N SER A 79 -13.33 -24.97 10.30
CA SER A 79 -14.08 -25.93 11.13
C SER A 79 -13.45 -26.10 12.50
N GLU A 80 -12.12 -26.12 12.58
CA GLU A 80 -11.42 -26.19 13.87
C GLU A 80 -11.57 -24.86 14.64
N THR A 81 -11.41 -23.72 13.97
CA THR A 81 -11.63 -22.37 14.53
C THR A 81 -13.01 -22.26 15.17
N ILE A 82 -14.06 -22.64 14.44
CA ILE A 82 -15.44 -22.59 14.91
C ILE A 82 -15.63 -23.49 16.13
N SER A 83 -15.08 -24.71 16.11
CA SER A 83 -15.15 -25.65 17.23
C SER A 83 -14.42 -25.13 18.48
N LEU A 84 -13.22 -24.57 18.31
CA LEU A 84 -12.43 -23.99 19.39
C LEU A 84 -13.11 -22.77 20.02
N TYR A 85 -13.67 -21.88 19.20
CA TYR A 85 -14.43 -20.74 19.70
C TYR A 85 -15.73 -21.18 20.38
N ALA A 86 -16.47 -22.14 19.83
CA ALA A 86 -17.65 -22.69 20.50
C ALA A 86 -17.28 -23.27 21.88
N ALA A 87 -16.21 -24.06 21.96
CA ALA A 87 -15.72 -24.60 23.22
C ALA A 87 -15.29 -23.50 24.20
N ALA A 88 -14.64 -22.43 23.76
CA ALA A 88 -14.27 -21.29 24.61
C ALA A 88 -15.50 -20.51 25.11
N ILE A 89 -16.54 -20.39 24.28
CA ILE A 89 -17.82 -19.72 24.61
C ILE A 89 -18.60 -20.46 25.69
N GLU A 90 -18.49 -21.80 25.77
CA GLU A 90 -19.07 -22.58 26.88
C GLU A 90 -18.45 -22.21 28.25
N PHE A 91 -17.23 -21.66 28.25
CA PHE A 91 -16.60 -21.08 29.44
C PHE A 91 -16.83 -19.57 29.60
N ASP A 92 -17.85 -19.02 28.93
CA ASP A 92 -18.18 -17.58 28.93
C ASP A 92 -17.02 -16.66 28.43
N ASN A 93 -16.13 -17.16 27.56
CA ASN A 93 -15.06 -16.34 27.02
C ASN A 93 -15.61 -15.26 26.07
N THR A 94 -15.58 -13.99 26.49
CA THR A 94 -16.14 -12.89 25.70
C THR A 94 -15.33 -12.59 24.44
N ALA A 95 -14.02 -12.81 24.44
CA ALA A 95 -13.19 -12.60 23.25
C ALA A 95 -13.56 -13.60 22.13
N ALA A 96 -13.79 -14.86 22.50
CA ALA A 96 -14.30 -15.88 21.59
C ALA A 96 -15.74 -15.56 21.11
N MET A 97 -16.61 -15.03 21.98
CA MET A 97 -17.95 -14.57 21.57
C MET A 97 -17.85 -13.47 20.50
N VAL A 98 -17.00 -12.46 20.72
CA VAL A 98 -16.80 -11.34 19.79
C VAL A 98 -16.24 -11.82 18.45
N ARG A 99 -15.22 -12.68 18.45
CA ARG A 99 -14.63 -13.23 17.22
C ARG A 99 -15.62 -14.12 16.47
N ARG A 100 -16.31 -15.03 17.17
CA ARG A 100 -17.32 -15.89 16.53
C ARG A 100 -18.51 -15.10 15.99
N ALA A 101 -18.91 -14.03 16.68
CA ALA A 101 -19.93 -13.10 16.19
C ALA A 101 -19.48 -12.40 14.91
N TYR A 102 -18.24 -11.92 14.87
CA TYR A 102 -17.66 -11.32 13.67
C TYR A 102 -17.60 -12.30 12.49
N MET A 103 -17.18 -13.55 12.74
CA MET A 103 -17.22 -14.60 11.70
C MET A 103 -18.62 -14.82 11.14
N ASN A 104 -19.65 -14.83 11.99
CA ASN A 104 -21.04 -14.93 11.52
C ASN A 104 -21.49 -13.68 10.75
N GLN A 105 -21.02 -12.49 11.13
CA GLN A 105 -21.34 -11.24 10.44
C GLN A 105 -20.76 -11.21 9.01
N GLU A 106 -19.52 -11.69 8.85
CA GLU A 106 -18.79 -11.65 7.58
C GLU A 106 -18.95 -12.93 6.74
N GLY A 107 -19.51 -14.01 7.29
CA GLY A 107 -19.62 -15.30 6.60
C GLY A 107 -18.29 -16.06 6.52
N MET A 108 -17.44 -15.95 7.54
CA MET A 108 -16.20 -16.71 7.63
C MET A 108 -16.48 -18.12 8.14
N GLY A 109 -16.17 -19.15 7.33
CA GLY A 109 -16.46 -20.55 7.67
C GLY A 109 -17.93 -20.97 7.50
N GLY A 110 -18.73 -20.21 6.75
CA GLY A 110 -20.14 -20.50 6.49
C GLY A 110 -20.89 -19.33 5.85
N ASP A 111 -22.21 -19.39 5.80
CA ASP A 111 -23.02 -18.25 5.32
C ASP A 111 -23.11 -17.12 6.36
N VAL A 112 -23.29 -15.88 5.88
CA VAL A 112 -23.60 -14.73 6.74
C VAL A 112 -24.83 -15.02 7.60
N ASN A 113 -24.69 -14.85 8.91
CA ASN A 113 -25.74 -15.04 9.90
C ASN A 113 -25.75 -13.92 10.95
N TYR A 114 -26.37 -12.80 10.58
CA TYR A 114 -26.49 -11.65 11.49
C TYR A 114 -27.25 -11.96 12.78
N ALA A 115 -28.22 -12.88 12.76
CA ALA A 115 -28.98 -13.21 13.96
C ALA A 115 -28.09 -13.85 15.04
N GLU A 116 -27.20 -14.76 14.64
CA GLU A 116 -26.25 -15.37 15.56
C GLU A 116 -25.14 -14.39 15.97
N ALA A 117 -24.68 -13.53 15.05
CA ALA A 117 -23.75 -12.45 15.39
C ALA A 117 -24.31 -11.52 16.48
N ILE A 118 -25.55 -11.05 16.29
CA ILE A 118 -26.27 -10.23 17.27
C ILE A 118 -26.39 -10.95 18.61
N ARG A 119 -26.82 -12.22 18.62
CA ARG A 119 -26.98 -13.00 19.85
C ARG A 119 -25.67 -13.09 20.65
N LEU A 120 -24.55 -13.34 19.96
CA LEU A 120 -23.23 -13.47 20.58
C LEU A 120 -22.69 -12.12 21.06
N TYR A 121 -22.85 -11.05 20.26
CA TYR A 121 -22.50 -9.70 20.69
C TYR A 121 -23.30 -9.27 21.91
N ASP A 122 -24.62 -9.44 21.90
CA ASP A 122 -25.48 -9.06 23.02
C ASP A 122 -25.09 -9.81 24.31
N ARG A 123 -24.79 -11.12 24.22
CA ARG A 123 -24.27 -11.91 25.37
C ARG A 123 -22.91 -11.39 25.87
N ALA A 124 -22.02 -10.96 24.98
CA ALA A 124 -20.73 -10.38 25.38
C ALA A 124 -20.90 -8.98 25.99
N ILE A 125 -21.85 -8.18 25.50
CA ILE A 125 -22.22 -6.87 26.06
C ILE A 125 -22.77 -7.01 27.48
N GLU A 126 -23.59 -8.02 27.75
CA GLU A 126 -24.08 -8.33 29.11
C GLU A 126 -22.95 -8.62 30.11
N ARG A 127 -21.77 -9.03 29.61
CA ARG A 127 -20.54 -9.23 30.40
C ARG A 127 -19.60 -8.02 30.39
N GLY A 128 -20.05 -6.90 29.84
CA GLY A 128 -19.30 -5.64 29.82
C GLY A 128 -18.19 -5.59 28.78
N ASN A 129 -18.24 -6.42 27.72
CA ASN A 129 -17.21 -6.40 26.69
C ASN A 129 -17.36 -5.18 25.75
N ALA A 130 -16.36 -4.30 25.74
CA ALA A 130 -16.41 -3.05 24.99
C ALA A 130 -16.27 -3.24 23.47
N ASP A 131 -15.54 -4.26 23.00
CA ASP A 131 -15.44 -4.59 21.57
C ASP A 131 -16.77 -5.08 21.00
N ALA A 132 -17.50 -5.88 21.78
CA ALA A 132 -18.86 -6.29 21.44
C ALA A 132 -19.79 -5.08 21.30
N MET A 133 -19.71 -4.11 22.22
CA MET A 133 -20.48 -2.86 22.15
C MET A 133 -20.12 -2.08 20.87
N ASN A 134 -18.83 -1.92 20.55
CA ASN A 134 -18.37 -1.26 19.33
C ASN A 134 -18.89 -1.95 18.05
N ASN A 135 -18.77 -3.28 17.97
CA ASN A 135 -19.16 -4.02 16.78
C ASN A 135 -20.67 -4.05 16.61
N ARG A 136 -21.42 -4.22 17.72
CA ARG A 136 -22.88 -4.16 17.71
C ARG A 136 -23.40 -2.77 17.35
N ALA A 137 -22.71 -1.71 17.78
CA ALA A 137 -22.99 -0.34 17.36
C ALA A 137 -22.79 -0.17 15.86
N ASN A 138 -21.70 -0.72 15.30
CA ASN A 138 -21.43 -0.68 13.87
C ASN A 138 -22.52 -1.40 13.05
N MET A 139 -23.01 -2.54 13.53
CA MET A 139 -24.15 -3.22 12.91
C MET A 139 -25.39 -2.31 12.85
N HIS A 140 -25.68 -1.58 13.93
CA HIS A 140 -26.78 -0.61 13.96
C HIS A 140 -26.54 0.60 13.05
N GLU A 141 -25.31 1.11 12.96
CA GLU A 141 -24.96 2.22 12.08
C GLU A 141 -25.18 1.88 10.60
N ASN A 142 -24.86 0.64 10.22
CA ASN A 142 -24.88 0.17 8.83
C ASN A 142 -26.14 -0.65 8.46
N GLY A 143 -27.02 -0.95 9.42
CA GLY A 143 -28.22 -1.76 9.17
C GLY A 143 -27.90 -3.23 8.89
N LEU A 144 -26.89 -3.79 9.54
CA LEU A 144 -26.53 -5.21 9.40
C LEU A 144 -27.43 -6.05 10.30
N GLY A 145 -28.24 -6.93 9.71
CA GLY A 145 -29.20 -7.77 10.45
C GLY A 145 -30.48 -7.06 10.90
N GLY A 146 -30.75 -5.85 10.38
CA GLY A 146 -31.94 -5.06 10.69
C GLY A 146 -31.91 -3.70 9.99
N ASP A 147 -32.75 -2.76 10.42
CA ASP A 147 -32.71 -1.40 9.88
C ASP A 147 -31.59 -0.57 10.51
N VAL A 148 -31.11 0.45 9.79
CA VAL A 148 -30.18 1.46 10.33
C VAL A 148 -30.82 2.14 11.55
N ASN A 149 -30.09 2.15 12.66
CA ASN A 149 -30.50 2.77 13.91
C ASN A 149 -29.34 3.53 14.56
N TYR A 150 -29.18 4.79 14.18
CA TYR A 150 -28.10 5.62 14.72
C TYR A 150 -28.22 5.90 16.23
N ALA A 151 -29.44 5.94 16.78
CA ALA A 151 -29.61 6.22 18.21
C ALA A 151 -29.01 5.08 19.06
N GLU A 152 -29.25 3.84 18.65
CA GLU A 152 -28.69 2.67 19.34
C GLU A 152 -27.19 2.50 19.06
N ALA A 153 -26.73 2.80 17.84
CA ALA A 153 -25.30 2.85 17.54
C ALA A 153 -24.57 3.84 18.44
N ILE A 154 -25.08 5.08 18.56
CA ILE A 154 -24.51 6.11 19.42
C ILE A 154 -24.47 5.65 20.89
N ARG A 155 -25.58 5.10 21.40
CA ARG A 155 -25.67 4.60 22.78
C ARG A 155 -24.59 3.56 23.07
N LEU A 156 -24.43 2.58 22.19
CA LEU A 156 -23.45 1.50 22.35
C LEU A 156 -22.01 1.98 22.17
N TYR A 157 -21.75 2.88 21.22
CA TYR A 157 -20.44 3.51 21.09
C TYR A 157 -20.07 4.30 22.35
N GLU A 158 -20.98 5.09 22.90
CA GLU A 158 -20.72 5.86 24.13
C GLU A 158 -20.42 4.95 25.32
N MET A 159 -21.14 3.84 25.49
CA MET A 159 -20.82 2.83 26.50
C MET A 159 -19.43 2.21 26.30
N ALA A 160 -19.06 1.88 25.06
CA ALA A 160 -17.73 1.33 24.76
C ALA A 160 -16.62 2.36 25.05
N ILE A 161 -16.85 3.64 24.74
CA ILE A 161 -15.93 4.75 25.01
C ILE A 161 -15.71 4.93 26.52
N GLU A 162 -16.76 4.81 27.34
CA GLU A 162 -16.65 4.86 28.81
C GLU A 162 -15.73 3.76 29.37
N LEU A 163 -15.66 2.62 28.67
CA LEU A 163 -14.75 1.51 28.98
C LEU A 163 -13.37 1.64 28.32
N GLY A 164 -13.09 2.77 27.64
CA GLY A 164 -11.79 3.05 27.03
C GLY A 164 -11.59 2.47 25.63
N ASN A 165 -12.64 2.03 24.94
CA ASN A 165 -12.51 1.42 23.61
C ASN A 165 -12.15 2.46 22.54
N ALA A 166 -10.93 2.37 22.01
CA ALA A 166 -10.40 3.33 21.03
C ALA A 166 -11.08 3.21 19.65
N ALA A 167 -11.53 2.01 19.26
CA ALA A 167 -12.25 1.80 18.01
C ALA A 167 -13.63 2.50 18.04
N ALA A 168 -14.33 2.41 19.17
CA ALA A 168 -15.58 3.12 19.39
C ALA A 168 -15.38 4.64 19.37
N MET A 169 -14.29 5.15 19.97
CA MET A 169 -13.93 6.58 19.87
C MET A 169 -13.75 7.00 18.40
N ASN A 170 -13.00 6.23 17.61
CA ASN A 170 -12.83 6.48 16.18
C ASN A 170 -14.17 6.47 15.41
N ASN A 171 -15.01 5.46 15.64
CA ASN A 171 -16.28 5.31 14.93
C ASN A 171 -17.26 6.43 15.30
N ARG A 172 -17.35 6.77 16.59
CA ARG A 172 -18.16 7.90 17.06
C ARG A 172 -17.69 9.24 16.50
N ALA A 173 -16.37 9.43 16.37
CA ALA A 173 -15.80 10.60 15.73
C ALA A 173 -16.18 10.70 14.24
N LEU A 174 -16.15 9.58 13.52
CA LEU A 174 -16.62 9.51 12.13
C LEU A 174 -18.10 9.85 12.01
N MET A 175 -18.96 9.35 12.90
CA MET A 175 -20.38 9.71 12.91
C MET A 175 -20.58 11.23 13.05
N HIS A 176 -19.81 11.87 13.94
CA HIS A 176 -19.83 13.33 14.10
C HIS A 176 -19.34 14.07 12.84
N ALA A 177 -18.24 13.64 12.23
CA ALA A 177 -17.68 14.27 11.04
C ALA A 177 -18.59 14.11 9.79
N LEU A 178 -19.28 12.98 9.69
CA LEU A 178 -20.15 12.65 8.56
C LEU A 178 -21.62 13.02 8.77
N ALA A 179 -21.98 13.54 9.96
CA ALA A 179 -23.37 13.83 10.35
C ALA A 179 -24.30 12.61 10.34
N LYS A 180 -23.80 11.43 10.71
CA LYS A 180 -24.62 10.22 10.87
C LYS A 180 -25.32 10.27 12.23
N GLY A 181 -26.65 10.22 12.23
CA GLY A 181 -27.45 10.24 13.47
C GLY A 181 -27.58 11.60 14.15
N GLY A 182 -27.20 12.70 13.48
CA GLY A 182 -27.24 14.04 14.06
C GLY A 182 -26.75 15.12 13.10
N VAL A 183 -26.32 16.24 13.65
CA VAL A 183 -25.68 17.32 12.89
C VAL A 183 -24.16 17.13 12.87
N ARG A 184 -23.52 17.65 11.81
CA ARG A 184 -22.06 17.61 11.71
C ARG A 184 -21.42 18.39 12.85
N ASP A 185 -20.47 17.77 13.54
CA ASP A 185 -19.71 18.41 14.60
C ASP A 185 -18.23 17.99 14.55
N TYR A 186 -17.42 18.79 13.85
CA TYR A 186 -15.99 18.49 13.75
C TYR A 186 -15.25 18.66 15.08
N LYS A 187 -15.74 19.49 16.00
CA LYS A 187 -15.07 19.69 17.30
C LYS A 187 -15.20 18.43 18.15
N ALA A 188 -16.39 17.85 18.21
CA ALA A 188 -16.61 16.57 18.87
C ALA A 188 -15.83 15.44 18.17
N ALA A 189 -15.79 15.42 16.83
CA ALA A 189 -14.99 14.45 16.09
C ALA A 189 -13.50 14.52 16.46
N ILE A 190 -12.91 15.72 16.47
CA ILE A 190 -11.50 15.94 16.85
C ILE A 190 -11.24 15.43 18.27
N GLN A 191 -12.11 15.75 19.24
CA GLN A 191 -11.95 15.30 20.63
C GLN A 191 -11.88 13.77 20.74
N HIS A 192 -12.76 13.07 20.03
CA HIS A 192 -12.78 11.61 20.03
C HIS A 192 -11.60 10.99 19.26
N PHE A 193 -11.23 11.55 18.10
CA PHE A 193 -10.03 11.09 17.39
C PHE A 193 -8.78 11.28 18.24
N ASP A 194 -8.57 12.46 18.84
CA ASP A 194 -7.40 12.74 19.68
C ASP A 194 -7.35 11.82 20.91
N ALA A 195 -8.51 11.44 21.47
CA ALA A 195 -8.58 10.44 22.55
C ALA A 195 -8.17 9.04 22.07
N ALA A 196 -8.66 8.60 20.92
CA ALA A 196 -8.27 7.31 20.32
C ALA A 196 -6.78 7.26 19.94
N ILE A 197 -6.22 8.38 19.45
CA ILE A 197 -4.80 8.51 19.09
C ILE A 197 -3.90 8.36 20.33
N LYS A 198 -4.31 8.90 21.49
CA LYS A 198 -3.56 8.70 22.76
C LYS A 198 -3.49 7.24 23.19
N LEU A 199 -4.44 6.41 22.73
CA LEU A 199 -4.47 4.97 22.93
C LEU A 199 -3.80 4.20 21.78
N GLY A 200 -3.15 4.89 20.83
CA GLY A 200 -2.42 4.26 19.72
C GLY A 200 -3.29 3.78 18.55
N HIS A 201 -4.54 4.25 18.43
CA HIS A 201 -5.44 3.77 17.39
C HIS A 201 -5.07 4.31 15.99
N ALA A 202 -4.53 3.44 15.14
CA ALA A 202 -3.95 3.78 13.84
C ALA A 202 -4.96 4.47 12.88
N SER A 203 -6.17 3.94 12.73
CA SER A 203 -7.17 4.55 11.84
C SER A 203 -7.69 5.88 12.37
N ALA A 204 -7.59 6.15 13.68
CA ALA A 204 -7.93 7.47 14.22
C ALA A 204 -6.86 8.49 13.84
N MET A 205 -5.57 8.09 13.86
CA MET A 205 -4.47 8.92 13.34
C MET A 205 -4.70 9.25 11.86
N CYS A 206 -5.03 8.25 11.04
CA CYS A 206 -5.32 8.43 9.61
C CYS A 206 -6.52 9.38 9.35
N ASN A 207 -7.61 9.20 10.09
CA ASN A 207 -8.80 10.05 9.97
C ASN A 207 -8.53 11.49 10.44
N ARG A 208 -7.80 11.66 11.55
CA ARG A 208 -7.42 12.98 12.06
C ARG A 208 -6.45 13.70 11.12
N ALA A 209 -5.50 12.97 10.52
CA ALA A 209 -4.62 13.46 9.48
C ALA A 209 -5.42 13.98 8.27
N HIS A 210 -6.46 13.25 7.87
CA HIS A 210 -7.35 13.67 6.78
C HIS A 210 -8.09 14.97 7.10
N MET A 211 -8.51 15.15 8.35
CA MET A 211 -9.11 16.42 8.78
C MET A 211 -8.12 17.58 8.67
N HIS A 212 -6.88 17.40 9.13
CA HIS A 212 -5.83 18.41 8.99
C HIS A 212 -5.47 18.72 7.53
N GLN A 213 -5.41 17.70 6.67
CA GLN A 213 -5.12 17.88 5.24
C GLN A 213 -6.18 18.76 4.55
N ASN A 214 -7.45 18.67 4.98
CA ASN A 214 -8.58 19.31 4.32
C ASN A 214 -9.17 20.49 5.12
N GLY A 215 -8.63 20.82 6.30
CA GLY A 215 -9.14 21.89 7.16
C GLY A 215 -10.57 21.62 7.66
N LEU A 216 -10.83 20.38 8.10
CA LEU A 216 -12.15 19.98 8.60
C LEU A 216 -12.23 20.23 10.10
N GLY A 217 -12.87 21.34 10.49
CA GLY A 217 -13.03 21.72 11.91
C GLY A 217 -11.88 22.55 12.48
N ASP A 218 -10.75 22.61 11.78
CA ASP A 218 -9.61 23.46 12.02
C ASP A 218 -9.03 23.99 10.69
N GLU A 219 -7.99 24.83 10.74
CA GLU A 219 -7.29 25.29 9.53
C GLU A 219 -6.48 24.14 8.91
N ILE A 220 -6.26 24.21 7.59
CA ILE A 220 -5.41 23.24 6.88
C ILE A 220 -4.01 23.22 7.52
N ASN A 221 -3.54 22.04 7.91
CA ASN A 221 -2.22 21.84 8.49
C ASN A 221 -1.57 20.57 7.92
N TYR A 222 -0.86 20.71 6.80
CA TYR A 222 -0.22 19.58 6.16
C TYR A 222 0.93 18.97 6.98
N ALA A 223 1.63 19.76 7.81
CA ALA A 223 2.70 19.23 8.64
C ALA A 223 2.17 18.21 9.66
N GLU A 224 1.04 18.53 10.29
CA GLU A 224 0.40 17.63 11.24
C GLU A 224 -0.29 16.45 10.53
N ALA A 225 -0.86 16.66 9.34
CA ALA A 225 -1.39 15.57 8.52
C ALA A 225 -0.29 14.55 8.15
N ILE A 226 0.88 15.02 7.71
CA ILE A 226 2.04 14.17 7.41
C ILE A 226 2.46 13.37 8.63
N ARG A 227 2.66 14.04 9.78
CA ARG A 227 3.07 13.41 11.04
C ARG A 227 2.11 12.29 11.45
N LEU A 228 0.80 12.54 11.36
CA LEU A 228 -0.22 11.58 11.74
C LEU A 228 -0.38 10.44 10.72
N TYR A 229 -0.26 10.70 9.42
CA TYR A 229 -0.24 9.62 8.43
C TYR A 229 0.97 8.71 8.60
N GLU A 230 2.16 9.26 8.82
CA GLU A 230 3.37 8.48 9.07
C GLU A 230 3.24 7.63 10.33
N ALA A 231 2.73 8.20 11.43
CA ALA A 231 2.43 7.44 12.63
C ALA A 231 1.36 6.34 12.40
N ALA A 232 0.32 6.63 11.61
CA ALA A 232 -0.70 5.63 11.27
C ALA A 232 -0.11 4.45 10.50
N ILE A 233 0.79 4.71 9.54
CA ILE A 233 1.51 3.68 8.77
C ILE A 233 2.41 2.85 9.68
N GLU A 234 3.13 3.48 10.61
CA GLU A 234 3.96 2.77 11.61
C GLU A 234 3.13 1.85 12.50
N HIS A 235 1.87 2.22 12.77
CA HIS A 235 0.90 1.42 13.49
C HIS A 235 0.06 0.49 12.59
N GLY A 236 0.43 0.31 11.32
CA GLY A 236 -0.18 -0.66 10.41
C GLY A 236 -1.49 -0.21 9.73
N ASP A 237 -1.82 1.09 9.72
CA ASP A 237 -2.96 1.61 8.96
C ASP A 237 -2.63 1.66 7.46
N VAL A 238 -3.09 0.65 6.74
CA VAL A 238 -2.93 0.53 5.28
C VAL A 238 -3.54 1.72 4.52
N PRO A 239 -4.75 2.23 4.85
CA PRO A 239 -5.31 3.41 4.16
C PRO A 239 -4.44 4.67 4.28
N ALA A 240 -3.68 4.83 5.36
CA ALA A 240 -2.75 5.95 5.52
C ALA A 240 -1.63 5.94 4.48
N ILE A 241 -1.20 4.76 4.01
CA ILE A 241 -0.19 4.62 2.94
C ILE A 241 -0.66 5.34 1.67
N LEU A 242 -1.88 5.06 1.20
CA LEU A 242 -2.44 5.69 0.01
C LEU A 242 -2.58 7.20 0.16
N ARG A 243 -3.04 7.66 1.34
CA ARG A 243 -3.22 9.09 1.61
C ARG A 243 -1.88 9.82 1.65
N ARG A 244 -0.86 9.22 2.26
CA ARG A 244 0.50 9.77 2.27
C ARG A 244 1.11 9.80 0.87
N ALA A 245 0.92 8.74 0.09
CA ALA A 245 1.36 8.66 -1.31
C ALA A 245 0.72 9.79 -2.14
N PHE A 246 -0.59 10.00 -1.98
CA PHE A 246 -1.33 11.07 -2.63
C PHE A 246 -0.79 12.46 -2.24
N MET A 247 -0.48 12.69 -0.96
CA MET A 247 0.13 13.96 -0.53
C MET A 247 1.46 14.23 -1.24
N HIS A 248 2.32 13.21 -1.39
CA HIS A 248 3.55 13.34 -2.18
C HIS A 248 3.27 13.61 -3.66
N GLN A 249 2.32 12.90 -4.25
CA GLN A 249 1.95 13.04 -5.66
C GLN A 249 1.48 14.48 -5.99
N GLU A 250 0.65 15.06 -5.12
CA GLU A 250 0.04 16.36 -5.34
C GLU A 250 0.88 17.52 -4.77
N GLY A 251 1.86 17.24 -3.91
CA GLY A 251 2.70 18.26 -3.28
C GLY A 251 1.97 18.96 -2.12
N LEU A 252 1.19 18.21 -1.35
CA LEU A 252 0.47 18.73 -0.19
C LEU A 252 1.42 18.75 1.01
N GLY A 253 1.77 19.95 1.49
CA GLY A 253 2.72 20.12 2.59
C GLY A 253 4.20 20.09 2.20
N GLY A 254 4.51 20.13 0.90
CA GLY A 254 5.87 20.11 0.39
C GLY A 254 5.91 20.27 -1.13
N ALA A 255 7.08 20.01 -1.73
CA ALA A 255 7.15 19.84 -3.18
C ALA A 255 6.55 18.49 -3.60
N ARG A 256 6.10 18.39 -4.85
CA ARG A 256 5.69 17.09 -5.41
C ARG A 256 6.86 16.12 -5.38
N ASN A 257 6.58 14.89 -4.98
CA ASN A 257 7.56 13.82 -4.91
C ASN A 257 6.96 12.51 -5.45
N TYR A 258 6.97 12.33 -6.77
CA TYR A 258 6.45 11.11 -7.38
C TYR A 258 7.24 9.85 -7.01
N ARG A 259 8.51 9.97 -6.60
CA ARG A 259 9.34 8.84 -6.16
C ARG A 259 8.81 8.26 -4.85
N GLU A 260 8.65 9.12 -3.84
CA GLU A 260 8.07 8.70 -2.56
C GLU A 260 6.61 8.25 -2.73
N ALA A 261 5.84 8.90 -3.61
CA ALA A 261 4.49 8.45 -3.95
C ALA A 261 4.48 7.04 -4.56
N LEU A 262 5.33 6.76 -5.57
CA LEU A 262 5.46 5.42 -6.16
C LEU A 262 5.84 4.37 -5.11
N SER A 263 6.84 4.66 -4.27
CA SER A 263 7.29 3.72 -3.26
C SER A 263 6.18 3.37 -2.27
N LEU A 264 5.35 4.34 -1.87
CA LEU A 264 4.23 4.09 -0.98
C LEU A 264 3.07 3.36 -1.68
N TYR A 265 2.75 3.71 -2.93
CA TYR A 265 1.75 2.96 -3.69
C TYR A 265 2.15 1.50 -3.86
N GLU A 266 3.41 1.21 -4.17
CA GLU A 266 3.88 -0.17 -4.31
C GLU A 266 3.90 -0.92 -2.98
N LYS A 267 4.24 -0.23 -1.88
CA LYS A 267 4.08 -0.78 -0.53
C LYS A 267 2.62 -1.16 -0.25
N TYR A 268 1.65 -0.34 -0.65
CA TYR A 268 0.23 -0.67 -0.50
C TYR A 268 -0.15 -1.93 -1.30
N GLU A 269 0.28 -2.03 -2.57
CA GLU A 269 -0.02 -3.22 -3.40
C GLU A 269 0.63 -4.48 -2.83
N GLU A 270 1.84 -4.38 -2.26
CA GLU A 270 2.52 -5.49 -1.58
C GLU A 270 1.77 -5.95 -0.33
N GLU A 271 1.27 -5.02 0.48
CA GLU A 271 0.55 -5.33 1.72
C GLU A 271 -0.88 -5.86 1.49
N THR A 272 -1.53 -5.46 0.40
CA THR A 272 -2.96 -5.78 0.15
C THR A 272 -3.20 -6.77 -0.97
N GLY A 273 -2.28 -6.85 -1.95
CA GLY A 273 -2.52 -7.52 -3.22
C GLY A 273 -3.49 -6.78 -4.15
N GLU A 274 -3.94 -5.58 -3.78
CA GLU A 274 -4.85 -4.75 -4.57
C GLU A 274 -4.07 -3.71 -5.40
N GLU A 275 -4.58 -3.36 -6.58
CA GLU A 275 -3.99 -2.29 -7.39
C GLU A 275 -4.24 -0.93 -6.74
N ALA A 276 -3.18 -0.13 -6.60
CA ALA A 276 -3.28 1.21 -6.04
C ALA A 276 -3.76 2.21 -7.11
N ASP A 277 -4.95 2.80 -6.93
CA ASP A 277 -5.56 3.75 -7.88
C ASP A 277 -4.61 4.86 -8.37
N GLY A 278 -3.74 5.36 -7.49
CA GLY A 278 -2.81 6.45 -7.81
C GLY A 278 -1.52 6.00 -8.50
N LEU A 279 -1.19 4.71 -8.50
CA LEU A 279 0.09 4.21 -9.01
C LEU A 279 0.27 4.49 -10.51
N GLN A 280 -0.76 4.18 -11.31
CA GLN A 280 -0.72 4.37 -12.75
C GLN A 280 -0.71 5.86 -13.14
N ASP A 281 -1.45 6.70 -12.41
CA ASP A 281 -1.43 8.16 -12.61
C ASP A 281 -0.05 8.74 -12.30
N CYS A 282 0.54 8.32 -11.17
CA CYS A 282 1.89 8.69 -10.78
C CYS A 282 2.93 8.30 -11.85
N ARG A 283 2.90 7.05 -12.33
CA ARG A 283 3.76 6.57 -13.42
C ARG A 283 3.62 7.42 -14.68
N LYS A 284 2.40 7.75 -15.09
CA LYS A 284 2.13 8.60 -16.26
C LYS A 284 2.67 10.01 -16.10
N LYS A 285 2.47 10.62 -14.92
CA LYS A 285 2.98 11.96 -14.60
C LYS A 285 4.51 12.01 -14.70
N ILE A 286 5.21 11.02 -14.12
CA ILE A 286 6.67 10.90 -14.21
C ILE A 286 7.13 10.84 -15.68
N ILE A 287 6.51 9.96 -16.47
CA ILE A 287 6.86 9.82 -17.89
C ILE A 287 6.61 11.13 -18.65
N SER A 288 5.49 11.81 -18.38
CA SER A 288 5.15 13.11 -18.98
C SER A 288 6.21 14.17 -18.68
N GLU A 289 6.63 14.31 -17.42
CA GLU A 289 7.68 15.26 -17.02
C GLU A 289 9.01 14.98 -17.74
N PHE A 290 9.37 13.70 -17.92
CA PHE A 290 10.56 13.34 -18.69
C PHE A 290 10.45 13.62 -20.18
N ARG A 291 9.27 13.43 -20.77
CA ARG A 291 9.02 13.78 -22.17
C ARG A 291 9.13 15.29 -22.40
N GLU A 292 8.49 16.09 -21.55
CA GLU A 292 8.52 17.55 -21.64
C GLU A 292 9.95 18.12 -21.54
N THR A 293 10.75 17.58 -20.63
CA THR A 293 12.13 18.01 -20.42
C THR A 293 13.10 17.45 -21.44
N ASN A 294 12.74 16.39 -22.19
CA ASN A 294 13.62 15.73 -23.14
C ASN A 294 13.02 15.51 -24.53
N LYS A 295 13.34 16.42 -25.46
CA LYS A 295 12.93 16.35 -26.87
C LYS A 295 13.33 15.08 -27.61
N LYS A 296 14.44 14.42 -27.23
CA LYS A 296 14.86 13.17 -27.88
C LYS A 296 13.96 12.01 -27.44
N LEU A 297 13.65 11.95 -26.15
CA LEU A 297 12.71 10.99 -25.60
C LEU A 297 11.30 11.21 -26.16
N ASP A 298 10.83 12.46 -26.20
CA ASP A 298 9.52 12.77 -26.77
C ASP A 298 9.43 12.41 -28.27
N ASN A 299 10.48 12.66 -29.05
CA ASN A 299 10.53 12.20 -30.45
C ASN A 299 10.46 10.67 -30.54
N LEU A 300 11.14 9.94 -29.64
CA LEU A 300 11.06 8.47 -29.60
C LEU A 300 9.63 7.98 -29.34
N TYR A 301 8.93 8.55 -28.36
CA TYR A 301 7.51 8.27 -28.13
C TYR A 301 6.65 8.62 -29.36
N ALA A 302 6.88 9.77 -29.99
CA ALA A 302 6.14 10.17 -31.20
C ALA A 302 6.35 9.21 -32.39
N GLN A 303 7.52 8.57 -32.49
CA GLN A 303 7.76 7.52 -33.48
C GLN A 303 6.97 6.25 -33.16
N ILE A 304 6.92 5.85 -31.89
CA ILE A 304 6.11 4.70 -31.43
C ILE A 304 4.62 4.95 -31.64
N ASP A 305 4.14 6.17 -31.35
CA ASP A 305 2.75 6.59 -31.59
C ASP A 305 2.36 6.51 -33.07
N LYS A 306 3.28 6.90 -33.98
CA LYS A 306 3.07 6.74 -35.42
C LYS A 306 2.89 5.29 -35.85
N LEU A 307 3.60 4.35 -35.20
CA LEU A 307 3.41 2.91 -35.45
C LEU A 307 2.02 2.45 -35.02
N SER A 308 1.61 2.84 -33.81
CA SER A 308 0.27 2.53 -33.29
C SER A 308 -0.83 3.10 -34.20
N GLN A 309 -0.69 4.36 -34.64
CA GLN A 309 -1.62 4.99 -35.57
C GLN A 309 -1.66 4.29 -36.94
N HIS A 310 -0.50 3.90 -37.48
CA HIS A 310 -0.45 3.14 -38.73
C HIS A 310 -1.20 1.81 -38.58
N GLY A 311 -1.00 1.09 -37.46
CA GLY A 311 -1.76 -0.11 -37.13
C GLY A 311 -3.27 0.10 -37.15
N LYS A 312 -3.76 1.22 -36.58
CA LYS A 312 -5.18 1.60 -36.65
C LYS A 312 -5.68 1.82 -38.07
N THR A 313 -4.88 2.46 -38.93
CA THR A 313 -5.28 2.73 -40.34
C THR A 313 -5.40 1.46 -41.19
N ILE A 314 -4.70 0.38 -40.84
CA ILE A 314 -4.76 -0.90 -41.56
C ILE A 314 -6.10 -1.62 -41.33
N GLY A 315 -6.72 -1.46 -40.16
CA GLY A 315 -8.07 -1.99 -39.86
C GLY A 315 -8.24 -3.52 -39.95
N SER A 316 -7.13 -4.28 -39.89
CA SER A 316 -7.13 -5.75 -39.99
C SER A 316 -6.37 -6.39 -38.82
N ARG A 317 -6.43 -7.73 -38.70
CA ARG A 317 -5.63 -8.49 -37.72
C ARG A 317 -4.14 -8.15 -37.74
N LYS A 318 -3.58 -7.82 -38.92
CA LYS A 318 -2.19 -7.34 -39.03
C LYS A 318 -2.03 -5.96 -38.38
N GLY A 319 -3.00 -5.06 -38.57
CA GLY A 319 -3.01 -3.75 -37.92
C GLY A 319 -3.16 -3.81 -36.39
N GLU A 320 -3.90 -4.78 -35.88
CA GLU A 320 -3.95 -5.09 -34.43
C GLU A 320 -2.57 -5.55 -33.94
N MET A 321 -1.89 -6.45 -34.66
CA MET A 321 -0.53 -6.86 -34.32
C MET A 321 0.46 -5.69 -34.29
N VAL A 322 0.38 -4.75 -35.26
CA VAL A 322 1.23 -3.55 -35.24
C VAL A 322 0.96 -2.69 -34.00
N GLN A 323 -0.30 -2.58 -33.55
CA GLN A 323 -0.64 -1.85 -32.33
C GLN A 323 -0.11 -2.53 -31.08
N VAL A 324 -0.22 -3.86 -30.98
CA VAL A 324 0.38 -4.64 -29.88
C VAL A 324 1.89 -4.45 -29.84
N HIS A 325 2.57 -4.52 -30.99
CA HIS A 325 4.03 -4.32 -31.04
C HIS A 325 4.43 -2.90 -30.63
N ALA A 326 3.65 -1.89 -31.00
CA ALA A 326 3.87 -0.52 -30.54
C ALA A 326 3.68 -0.38 -29.01
N GLN A 327 2.64 -0.99 -28.45
CA GLN A 327 2.39 -1.03 -27.01
C GLN A 327 3.49 -1.75 -26.23
N GLU A 328 4.02 -2.85 -26.76
CA GLU A 328 5.17 -3.56 -26.17
C GLU A 328 6.41 -2.67 -26.11
N LEU A 329 6.72 -1.96 -27.20
CA LEU A 329 7.85 -1.03 -27.24
C LEU A 329 7.69 0.14 -26.26
N GLU A 330 6.48 0.70 -26.17
CA GLU A 330 6.14 1.73 -25.20
C GLU A 330 6.30 1.22 -23.77
N SER A 331 5.81 0.01 -23.49
CA SER A 331 5.90 -0.63 -22.17
C SER A 331 7.35 -0.88 -21.74
N MET A 332 8.19 -1.36 -22.66
CA MET A 332 9.63 -1.53 -22.41
C MET A 332 10.32 -0.21 -22.08
N LEU A 333 9.98 0.87 -22.79
CA LEU A 333 10.55 2.20 -22.54
C LEU A 333 10.06 2.79 -21.21
N ASN A 334 8.77 2.65 -20.89
CA ASN A 334 8.18 3.08 -19.62
C ASN A 334 8.83 2.35 -18.44
N ALA A 335 8.95 1.02 -18.52
CA ALA A 335 9.57 0.21 -17.49
C ALA A 335 11.04 0.62 -17.26
N PHE A 336 11.76 0.90 -18.34
CA PHE A 336 13.13 1.40 -18.27
C PHE A 336 13.18 2.73 -17.49
N ILE A 337 12.41 3.74 -17.90
CA ILE A 337 12.39 5.07 -17.24
C ILE A 337 12.04 4.95 -15.76
N LEU A 338 10.98 4.22 -15.43
CA LEU A 338 10.50 4.07 -14.05
C LEU A 338 11.53 3.37 -13.15
N THR A 339 12.23 2.36 -13.67
CA THR A 339 13.30 1.67 -12.93
C THR A 339 14.40 2.64 -12.48
N TYR A 340 14.88 3.49 -13.38
CA TYR A 340 15.93 4.46 -13.02
C TYR A 340 15.41 5.63 -12.20
N TYR A 341 14.17 6.05 -12.43
CA TYR A 341 13.55 7.09 -11.62
C TYR A 341 13.51 6.71 -10.13
N LYS A 342 13.22 5.43 -9.84
CA LYS A 342 13.20 4.89 -8.46
C LYS A 342 14.59 4.77 -7.86
N ASN A 343 15.55 4.20 -8.60
CA ASN A 343 16.85 3.83 -8.03
C ASN A 343 17.81 5.02 -7.85
N ASP A 344 17.53 6.18 -8.45
CA ASP A 344 18.39 7.38 -8.44
C ASP A 344 19.82 7.12 -8.92
N THR A 345 20.01 6.01 -9.64
CA THR A 345 21.29 5.56 -10.16
C THR A 345 21.35 5.75 -11.66
N VAL A 346 22.51 6.23 -12.13
CA VAL A 346 22.83 6.15 -13.55
C VAL A 346 23.00 4.66 -13.85
N PRO A 347 22.31 4.10 -14.85
CA PRO A 347 22.57 2.73 -15.26
C PRO A 347 24.05 2.55 -15.53
N SER A 348 24.57 1.40 -15.13
CA SER A 348 25.90 1.02 -15.56
C SER A 348 25.96 0.93 -17.10
N CYS A 349 27.16 1.05 -17.66
CA CYS A 349 27.37 0.85 -19.10
C CYS A 349 26.81 -0.51 -19.57
N GLU A 350 26.88 -1.53 -18.71
CA GLU A 350 26.37 -2.87 -18.99
C GLU A 350 24.84 -2.93 -19.02
N GLU A 351 24.16 -2.26 -18.07
CA GLU A 351 22.69 -2.20 -18.03
C GLU A 351 22.11 -1.42 -19.22
N ASP A 352 22.75 -0.32 -19.60
CA ASP A 352 22.40 0.44 -20.80
C ASP A 352 22.59 -0.40 -22.07
N GLN A 353 23.72 -1.09 -22.19
CA GLN A 353 23.98 -1.99 -23.32
C GLN A 353 22.98 -3.15 -23.37
N LEU A 354 22.62 -3.71 -22.22
CA LEU A 354 21.65 -4.80 -22.12
C LEU A 354 20.25 -4.34 -22.52
N PHE A 355 19.78 -3.19 -22.02
CA PHE A 355 18.51 -2.61 -22.44
C PHE A 355 18.49 -2.36 -23.95
N LYS A 356 19.54 -1.72 -24.49
CA LYS A 356 19.65 -1.48 -25.93
C LYS A 356 19.63 -2.77 -26.72
N ALA A 357 20.38 -3.78 -26.30
CA ALA A 357 20.41 -5.08 -26.97
C ALA A 357 19.02 -5.73 -26.98
N ASN A 358 18.32 -5.75 -25.85
CA ASN A 358 16.98 -6.30 -25.71
C ASN A 358 15.95 -5.52 -26.54
N PHE A 359 16.00 -4.18 -26.51
CA PHE A 359 15.11 -3.31 -27.27
C PHE A 359 15.31 -3.48 -28.79
N ILE A 360 16.57 -3.55 -29.25
CA ILE A 360 16.93 -3.81 -30.65
C ILE A 360 16.50 -5.21 -31.07
N GLN A 361 16.68 -6.21 -30.21
CA GLN A 361 16.27 -7.58 -30.47
C GLN A 361 14.75 -7.68 -30.63
N CYS A 362 13.99 -7.00 -29.77
CA CYS A 362 12.54 -6.87 -29.88
C CYS A 362 12.14 -6.24 -31.22
N LEU A 363 12.72 -5.07 -31.58
CA LEU A 363 12.43 -4.42 -32.86
C LEU A 363 12.71 -5.33 -34.07
N LYS A 364 13.83 -6.07 -34.05
CA LYS A 364 14.23 -6.97 -35.15
C LYS A 364 13.39 -8.24 -35.22
N SER A 365 12.96 -8.80 -34.09
CA SER A 365 12.08 -9.97 -34.08
C SER A 365 10.72 -9.61 -34.67
N LYS A 366 10.16 -8.48 -34.24
CA LYS A 366 8.86 -7.98 -34.71
C LYS A 366 8.88 -7.50 -36.16
N ASP A 367 9.97 -6.89 -36.64
CA ASP A 367 10.16 -6.52 -38.07
C ASP A 367 9.98 -7.71 -39.02
N LYS A 368 10.36 -8.93 -38.61
CA LYS A 368 10.16 -10.15 -39.41
C LYS A 368 8.69 -10.48 -39.65
N GLU A 369 7.82 -10.07 -38.73
CA GLU A 369 6.37 -10.33 -38.77
C GLU A 369 5.59 -9.29 -39.59
N MET A 370 6.24 -8.20 -40.03
CA MET A 370 5.59 -7.03 -40.63
C MET A 370 5.17 -7.17 -42.10
N GLY A 371 5.65 -8.19 -42.82
CA GLY A 371 5.23 -8.49 -44.20
C GLY A 371 5.24 -7.26 -45.14
N GLU A 372 4.07 -6.90 -45.68
CA GLU A 372 3.85 -5.77 -46.60
C GLU A 372 3.94 -4.38 -45.94
N HIS A 373 3.78 -4.30 -44.62
CA HIS A 373 3.91 -3.05 -43.84
C HIS A 373 5.34 -2.75 -43.43
N ARG A 374 6.27 -3.65 -43.77
CA ARG A 374 7.71 -3.51 -43.53
C ARG A 374 8.28 -2.20 -44.06
N GLU A 375 7.78 -1.68 -45.18
CA GLU A 375 8.27 -0.43 -45.77
C GLU A 375 7.84 0.82 -44.99
N ALA A 376 6.72 0.78 -44.27
CA ALA A 376 6.32 1.83 -43.32
C ALA A 376 7.05 1.69 -41.97
N TRP A 377 7.36 0.45 -41.58
CA TRP A 377 8.04 0.09 -40.33
C TRP A 377 9.54 0.44 -40.35
N LYS A 378 10.26 0.11 -41.43
CA LYS A 378 11.72 0.29 -41.56
C LYS A 378 12.20 1.73 -41.28
N PRO A 379 11.60 2.80 -41.84
CA PRO A 379 12.05 4.17 -41.55
C PRO A 379 11.88 4.53 -40.07
N ILE A 380 10.80 4.07 -39.45
CA ILE A 380 10.50 4.35 -38.04
C ILE A 380 11.48 3.58 -37.15
N VAL A 381 11.73 2.30 -37.44
CA VAL A 381 12.76 1.50 -36.75
C VAL A 381 14.15 2.12 -36.90
N ASN A 382 14.52 2.59 -38.10
CA ASN A 382 15.80 3.25 -38.31
C ASN A 382 15.93 4.53 -37.46
N ASN A 383 14.86 5.33 -37.36
CA ASN A 383 14.84 6.52 -36.51
C ASN A 383 14.98 6.17 -35.01
N VAL A 384 14.30 5.11 -34.57
CA VAL A 384 14.40 4.58 -33.20
C VAL A 384 15.82 4.08 -32.91
N LEU A 385 16.43 3.33 -33.83
CA LEU A 385 17.80 2.84 -33.73
C LEU A 385 18.82 3.99 -33.70
N ILE A 386 18.63 5.03 -34.51
CA ILE A 386 19.47 6.24 -34.47
C ILE A 386 19.33 6.96 -33.13
N ALA A 387 18.11 7.07 -32.60
CA ALA A 387 17.86 7.67 -31.29
C ALA A 387 18.51 6.89 -30.14
N LEU A 388 18.55 5.55 -30.24
CA LEU A 388 19.19 4.67 -29.26
C LEU A 388 20.72 4.64 -29.37
N THR A 389 21.28 4.81 -30.58
CA THR A 389 22.74 4.71 -30.84
C THR A 389 23.46 6.07 -30.76
N GLY A 390 22.79 7.19 -30.99
CA GLY A 390 23.41 8.53 -31.03
C GLY A 390 23.61 9.17 -29.65
N ILE A 391 24.75 8.88 -28.98
CA ILE A 391 25.48 9.59 -27.88
C ILE A 391 24.65 10.32 -26.79
N GLY A 392 23.36 10.02 -26.68
CA GLY A 392 22.43 10.85 -25.92
C GLY A 392 21.60 10.08 -24.92
N PHE A 393 21.68 8.75 -24.87
CA PHE A 393 20.86 7.97 -23.95
C PHE A 393 21.44 8.01 -22.52
N VAL A 394 22.76 7.93 -22.37
CA VAL A 394 23.46 8.19 -21.09
C VAL A 394 23.32 9.65 -20.64
N ALA A 395 23.33 10.62 -21.58
CA ALA A 395 23.07 12.03 -21.27
C ALA A 395 21.59 12.33 -20.96
N LEU A 396 20.66 11.60 -21.58
CA LEU A 396 19.23 11.57 -21.28
C LEU A 396 19.02 11.05 -19.86
N LEU A 397 19.65 9.94 -19.49
CA LEU A 397 19.63 9.36 -18.15
C LEU A 397 20.27 10.26 -17.10
N ALA A 398 21.41 10.88 -17.40
CA ALA A 398 22.05 11.85 -16.51
C ALA A 398 21.15 13.07 -16.27
N LYS A 399 20.39 13.51 -17.28
CA LYS A 399 19.38 14.58 -17.13
C LYS A 399 18.12 14.12 -16.41
N ILE A 400 17.68 12.89 -16.63
CA ILE A 400 16.57 12.25 -15.90
C ILE A 400 16.88 12.27 -14.40
N ILE A 401 18.10 11.87 -14.04
CA ILE A 401 18.59 11.84 -12.65
C ILE A 401 18.79 13.26 -12.12
N THR A 402 19.39 14.16 -12.90
CA THR A 402 19.55 15.56 -12.47
C THR A 402 18.19 16.22 -12.23
N HIS A 403 17.18 15.97 -13.07
CA HIS A 403 15.84 16.48 -12.90
C HIS A 403 15.13 15.86 -11.69
N ALA A 404 15.22 14.55 -11.50
CA ALA A 404 14.70 13.87 -10.31
C ALA A 404 15.36 14.39 -9.02
N VAL A 405 16.69 14.48 -8.99
CA VAL A 405 17.42 15.01 -7.84
C VAL A 405 17.06 16.48 -7.58
N THR A 406 16.94 17.33 -8.60
CA THR A 406 16.59 18.75 -8.43
C THR A 406 15.13 19.03 -8.12
N SER A 407 14.19 18.16 -8.53
CA SER A 407 12.76 18.28 -8.19
C SER A 407 12.44 17.79 -6.78
N HIS A 408 13.27 16.89 -6.22
CA HIS A 408 13.11 16.32 -4.88
C HIS A 408 13.87 17.07 -3.78
N LEU A 409 14.76 18.00 -4.11
CA LEU A 409 15.46 18.82 -3.13
C LEU A 409 14.67 20.09 -2.80
N ASN A 410 14.52 20.39 -1.50
CA ASN A 410 14.01 21.67 -1.04
C ASN A 410 14.81 22.81 -1.70
N LYS A 411 14.10 23.80 -2.28
CA LYS A 411 14.69 24.97 -3.00
C LYS A 411 15.74 25.75 -2.19
N THR A 412 15.87 25.48 -0.89
CA THR A 412 16.83 26.12 0.03
C THR A 412 18.21 25.48 0.05
N ASP A 413 18.41 24.24 -0.43
CA ASP A 413 19.73 23.60 -0.41
C ASP A 413 20.57 24.00 -1.63
N PHE A 414 21.10 25.22 -1.56
CA PHE A 414 21.90 25.86 -2.60
C PHE A 414 23.19 25.09 -2.92
N SER A 415 23.73 24.32 -1.96
CA SER A 415 25.00 23.61 -2.07
C SER A 415 24.90 22.39 -2.97
N LEU A 416 23.83 21.60 -2.80
CA LEU A 416 23.57 20.40 -3.59
C LEU A 416 23.14 20.74 -5.01
N ASN A 417 22.30 21.77 -5.20
CA ASN A 417 21.92 22.26 -6.53
C ASN A 417 23.14 22.66 -7.37
N LYS A 418 24.16 23.26 -6.73
CA LYS A 418 25.43 23.58 -7.38
C LYS A 418 26.21 22.32 -7.75
N ALA A 419 26.28 21.34 -6.84
CA ALA A 419 26.96 20.07 -7.09
C ALA A 419 26.31 19.27 -8.23
N CYS A 420 24.98 19.22 -8.29
CA CYS A 420 24.21 18.59 -9.37
C CYS A 420 24.41 19.33 -10.71
N PHE A 421 24.38 20.66 -10.71
CA PHE A 421 24.70 21.46 -11.90
C PHE A 421 26.13 21.19 -12.41
N PHE A 422 27.11 21.06 -11.50
CA PHE A 422 28.48 20.69 -11.86
C PHE A 422 28.60 19.26 -12.40
N ALA A 423 27.85 18.30 -11.82
CA ALA A 423 27.78 16.94 -12.31
C ALA A 423 27.14 16.86 -13.71
N GLU A 424 26.06 17.61 -13.96
CA GLU A 424 25.42 17.72 -15.28
C GLU A 424 26.39 18.28 -16.33
N THR A 425 27.10 19.36 -15.98
CA THR A 425 28.09 19.98 -16.87
C THR A 425 29.23 19.01 -17.19
N ARG A 426 29.66 18.20 -16.20
CA ARG A 426 30.73 17.20 -16.38
C ARG A 426 30.26 16.00 -17.20
N SER A 427 29.04 15.53 -17.01
CA SER A 427 28.43 14.44 -17.79
C SER A 427 28.18 14.85 -19.25
N GLN A 428 27.73 16.08 -19.49
CA GLN A 428 27.60 16.64 -20.84
C GLN A 428 28.95 16.77 -21.53
N ARG A 429 29.99 17.17 -20.80
CA ARG A 429 31.37 17.24 -21.30
C ARG A 429 31.94 15.86 -21.61
N LEU A 430 31.73 14.89 -20.75
CA LEU A 430 32.17 13.50 -20.96
C LEU A 430 31.46 12.88 -22.18
N ALA A 431 30.16 13.15 -22.36
CA ALA A 431 29.41 12.71 -23.53
C ALA A 431 29.95 13.32 -24.84
N LEU A 432 30.31 14.61 -24.81
CA LEU A 432 30.94 15.29 -25.95
C LEU A 432 32.35 14.73 -26.25
N GLU A 433 33.12 14.40 -25.22
CA GLU A 433 34.45 13.79 -25.35
C GLU A 433 34.34 12.36 -25.95
N ILE A 434 33.33 11.58 -25.54
CA ILE A 434 33.02 10.27 -26.14
C ILE A 434 32.53 10.40 -27.59
N GLU A 435 31.72 11.42 -27.91
CA GLU A 435 31.29 11.75 -29.28
C GLU A 435 32.48 12.04 -30.20
N GLN A 436 33.40 12.87 -29.71
CA GLN A 436 34.61 13.24 -30.46
C GLN A 436 35.54 12.04 -30.63
N ALA A 437 35.70 11.20 -29.61
CA ALA A 437 36.49 9.97 -29.68
C ALA A 437 35.91 8.96 -30.69
N ASN A 438 34.58 8.80 -30.73
CA ASN A 438 33.91 7.91 -31.68
C ASN A 438 34.00 8.44 -33.12
N ASN A 439 33.82 9.75 -33.34
CA ASN A 439 33.97 10.36 -34.66
C ASN A 439 35.42 10.25 -35.20
N TRP A 440 36.42 10.22 -34.32
CA TRP A 440 37.81 9.94 -34.69
C TRP A 440 38.01 8.51 -35.20
N PHE A 441 37.33 7.54 -34.62
CA PHE A 441 37.42 6.12 -35.01
C PHE A 441 36.82 5.85 -36.41
N TYR A 442 35.79 6.62 -36.81
CA TYR A 442 35.16 6.49 -38.13
C TYR A 442 35.84 7.30 -39.24
N ALA A 443 36.66 8.30 -38.92
CA ALA A 443 37.41 9.09 -39.89
C ALA A 443 38.74 8.44 -40.35
N GLY A 444 39.19 7.36 -39.69
CA GLY A 444 40.44 6.66 -39.98
C GLY A 444 40.36 5.53 -41.01
N HIS A 445 39.19 5.29 -41.60
CA HIS A 445 39.00 4.31 -42.68
C HIS A 445 38.47 5.01 -43.93
N ASN A 446 39.36 5.71 -44.65
CA ASN A 446 39.22 6.05 -46.06
C ASN A 446 40.59 5.96 -46.73
#